data_AF-A0A7C1JQE2-F1
#
_entry.id   AF-A0A7C1JQE2-F1
#
_cell.length_a   1.000
_cell.length_b   1.000
_cell.length_c   1.000
_cell.angle_alpha   90.00
_cell.angle_beta   90.00
_cell.angle_gamma   90.00
#
_symmetry.space_group_name_H-M   'P 1'
#
loop_
_entity.id
_entity.type
_entity.pdbx_description
1 polymer ?
#
loop_
_entity_poly.entity_id
_entity_poly.type
_entity_poly.pdbx_seq_one_letter_code
_entity_poly.pdbx_strand_id
1 'polypeptide(L)'
;MLLCLSIAAVMVAWQTAAAEPEKPTASAAQEAAREPAVKKVFRAGAAASNITPMLDGGIVGGWSSPKATYIHDELFARCLVLDDGNGRIVIVVADNIGLPREVCEEAKKMIREHTGIAEDRVLIAATHTHSSVSARPANVLKPDDDYSPYARFVARRISDGVRRAVAHLEPAQIGWGTVAAPEHVNNRRWFLKP
;
A
#
# COMPACT_ATOMS: atom_id res chain seq x y z
N MET A 1 -7.46 10.00 58.79
CA MET A 1 -6.81 8.71 58.55
C MET A 1 -6.04 8.83 57.24
N LEU A 2 -5.02 9.69 57.18
CA LEU A 2 -3.62 9.46 57.58
C LEU A 2 -3.05 8.17 56.98
N LEU A 3 -2.30 8.30 55.89
CA LEU A 3 -0.93 7.79 55.86
C LEU A 3 -0.09 8.58 54.84
N CYS A 4 0.80 9.37 55.43
CA CYS A 4 1.88 10.12 54.85
C CYS A 4 3.07 9.15 54.71
N LEU A 5 3.70 9.06 53.54
CA LEU A 5 5.02 8.44 53.41
C LEU A 5 5.95 9.42 52.70
N SER A 6 6.76 10.10 53.52
CA SER A 6 7.85 10.99 53.12
C SER A 6 9.04 10.17 52.63
N ILE A 7 9.50 10.41 51.41
CA ILE A 7 10.81 9.96 50.94
C ILE A 7 11.82 11.04 51.31
N ALA A 8 12.75 10.70 52.19
CA ALA A 8 13.86 11.55 52.59
C ALA A 8 14.87 11.68 51.44
N ALA A 9 15.13 12.91 51.01
CA ALA A 9 16.21 13.25 50.10
C ALA A 9 17.55 13.25 50.86
N VAL A 10 18.52 12.45 50.40
CA VAL A 10 19.91 12.55 50.84
C VAL A 10 20.58 13.62 49.97
N MET A 11 20.77 14.81 50.53
CA MET A 11 21.60 15.85 49.92
C MET A 11 23.07 15.58 50.28
N VAL A 12 23.85 15.13 49.29
CA VAL A 12 25.31 15.13 49.39
C VAL A 12 25.80 16.47 48.84
N ALA A 13 26.22 17.36 49.73
CA ALA A 13 26.88 18.60 49.35
C ALA A 13 28.28 18.29 48.82
N TRP A 14 28.52 18.52 47.52
CA TRP A 14 29.86 18.62 46.96
C TRP A 14 30.27 20.09 46.94
N GLN A 15 31.40 20.41 47.55
CA GLN A 15 32.04 21.71 47.47
C GLN A 15 32.53 21.95 46.04
N THR A 16 32.03 23.03 45.44
CA THR A 16 32.46 23.52 44.13
C THR A 16 33.85 24.14 44.23
N ALA A 17 34.84 23.55 43.57
CA ALA A 17 35.95 24.33 43.04
C ALA A 17 35.43 25.03 41.78
N ALA A 18 35.43 26.36 41.76
CA ALA A 18 35.13 27.13 40.56
C ALA A 18 36.22 26.87 39.53
N ALA A 19 35.91 26.06 38.51
CA ALA A 19 36.74 25.98 37.31
C ALA A 19 36.53 27.28 36.51
N GLU A 20 37.63 27.87 36.05
CA GLU A 20 37.59 29.03 35.15
C GLU A 20 36.77 28.70 33.89
N PRO A 21 36.06 29.67 33.29
CA PRO A 21 35.30 29.44 32.08
C PRO A 21 36.26 29.12 30.93
N GLU A 22 36.38 27.84 30.59
CA GLU A 22 37.11 27.38 29.42
C GLU A 22 36.44 27.99 28.18
N LYS A 23 37.23 28.70 27.36
CA LYS A 23 36.74 29.25 26.09
C LYS A 23 36.25 28.09 25.23
N PRO A 24 35.01 28.14 24.69
CA PRO A 24 34.51 27.05 23.87
C PRO A 24 35.46 26.83 22.69
N THR A 25 35.98 25.61 22.58
CA THR A 25 36.80 25.21 21.44
C THR A 25 35.94 25.29 20.17
N ALA A 26 36.56 25.60 19.04
CA ALA A 26 35.87 25.71 17.74
C ALA A 26 35.05 24.45 17.38
N SER A 27 35.40 23.30 17.96
CA SER A 27 34.66 22.04 17.84
C SER A 27 33.28 22.06 18.52
N ALA A 28 33.18 22.65 19.72
CA ALA A 28 31.91 22.73 20.47
C ALA A 28 30.92 23.71 19.82
N ALA A 29 31.43 24.77 19.18
CA ALA A 29 30.62 25.70 18.40
C ALA A 29 30.08 25.09 17.09
N GLN A 30 30.79 24.11 16.52
CA GLN A 30 30.34 23.38 15.33
C GLN A 30 29.32 22.27 15.63
N GLU A 31 29.31 21.75 16.86
CA GLU A 31 28.35 20.73 17.30
C GLU A 31 26.99 21.36 17.67
N ALA A 32 26.99 22.58 18.20
CA ALA A 32 25.77 23.36 18.49
C ALA A 32 25.06 23.91 17.23
N ALA A 33 25.72 23.88 16.06
CA ALA A 33 25.20 24.43 14.81
C ALA A 33 24.61 23.37 13.86
N ARG A 34 24.60 22.08 14.24
CA ARG A 34 23.87 21.06 13.48
C ARG A 34 22.38 21.14 13.84
N GLU A 35 21.59 21.72 12.94
CA GLU A 35 20.14 21.52 12.96
C GLU A 35 19.85 20.01 13.13
N PRO A 36 18.92 19.64 14.02
CA PRO A 36 18.62 18.24 14.24
C PRO A 36 18.15 17.65 12.91
N ALA A 37 18.91 16.68 12.40
CA ALA A 37 18.52 15.96 11.19
C ALA A 37 17.13 15.37 11.42
N VAL A 38 16.14 15.82 10.62
CA VAL A 38 14.78 15.28 10.68
C VAL A 38 14.87 13.77 10.47
N LYS A 39 14.62 13.01 11.53
CA LYS A 39 14.68 11.55 11.49
C LYS A 39 13.55 11.06 10.61
N LYS A 40 13.86 10.64 9.39
CA LYS A 40 12.88 10.11 8.45
C LYS A 40 12.29 8.82 9.04
N VAL A 41 11.01 8.86 9.35
CA VAL A 41 10.26 7.71 9.90
C VAL A 41 9.58 7.00 8.74
N PHE A 42 9.87 5.71 8.57
CA PHE A 42 9.16 4.89 7.60
C PHE A 42 7.71 4.73 8.04
N ARG A 43 6.77 4.95 7.11
CA ARG A 43 5.34 4.82 7.36
C ARG A 43 4.69 3.91 6.32
N ALA A 44 3.65 3.21 6.74
CA ALA A 44 2.83 2.41 5.85
C ALA A 44 1.36 2.66 6.15
N GLY A 45 0.51 2.53 5.12
CA GLY A 45 -0.92 2.66 5.23
C GLY A 45 -1.58 1.68 4.30
N ALA A 46 -2.66 1.05 4.76
CA ALA A 46 -3.35 0.01 4.01
C ALA A 46 -4.87 0.22 4.01
N ALA A 47 -5.51 -0.16 2.91
CA ALA A 47 -6.97 -0.19 2.80
C ALA A 47 -7.41 -1.22 1.76
N ALA A 48 -8.57 -1.82 1.99
CA ALA A 48 -9.25 -2.66 1.00
C ALA A 48 -10.52 -1.96 0.51
N SER A 49 -10.68 -1.85 -0.80
CA SER A 49 -11.88 -1.32 -1.45
C SER A 49 -12.64 -2.46 -2.12
N ASN A 50 -13.90 -2.67 -1.74
CA ASN A 50 -14.78 -3.61 -2.43
C ASN A 50 -14.93 -3.20 -3.91
N ILE A 51 -14.71 -4.18 -4.80
CA ILE A 51 -14.82 -4.11 -6.26
C ILE A 51 -15.75 -5.20 -6.80
N THR A 52 -16.66 -5.73 -5.99
CA THR A 52 -17.58 -6.79 -6.39
C THR A 52 -18.47 -6.30 -7.54
N PRO A 53 -18.56 -7.03 -8.67
CA PRO A 53 -19.39 -6.65 -9.79
C PRO A 53 -20.87 -6.80 -9.47
N MET A 54 -21.71 -6.11 -10.24
CA MET A 54 -23.15 -6.39 -10.26
C MET A 54 -23.40 -7.82 -10.77
N LEU A 55 -24.47 -8.44 -10.28
CA LEU A 55 -24.93 -9.76 -10.76
C LEU A 55 -25.31 -9.69 -12.25
N ASP A 56 -25.55 -10.85 -12.84
CA ASP A 56 -25.86 -11.06 -14.26
C ASP A 56 -24.70 -10.83 -15.24
N GLY A 57 -23.58 -10.27 -14.78
CA GLY A 57 -22.34 -10.20 -15.54
C GLY A 57 -21.77 -11.59 -15.85
N GLY A 58 -21.13 -11.73 -17.01
CA GLY A 58 -20.49 -12.98 -17.41
C GLY A 58 -19.20 -13.25 -16.63
N ILE A 59 -19.12 -14.42 -15.99
CA ILE A 59 -17.91 -14.89 -15.30
C ILE A 59 -16.86 -15.26 -16.35
N VAL A 60 -15.63 -14.77 -16.18
CA VAL A 60 -14.55 -14.95 -17.16
C VAL A 60 -13.42 -15.85 -16.65
N GLY A 61 -12.70 -16.49 -17.58
CA GLY A 61 -11.56 -17.38 -17.31
C GLY A 61 -11.85 -18.86 -17.59
N GLY A 62 -13.12 -19.24 -17.70
CA GLY A 62 -13.53 -20.55 -18.18
C GLY A 62 -13.66 -20.63 -19.71
N TRP A 63 -14.00 -21.81 -20.21
CA TRP A 63 -14.35 -22.04 -21.62
C TRP A 63 -15.73 -21.47 -22.00
N SER A 64 -16.60 -21.29 -21.00
CA SER A 64 -17.91 -20.65 -21.10
C SER A 64 -17.94 -19.39 -20.23
N SER A 65 -18.88 -18.50 -20.49
CA SER A 65 -19.13 -17.28 -19.68
C SER A 65 -20.52 -17.31 -19.06
N PRO A 66 -20.76 -18.15 -18.03
CA PRO A 66 -22.05 -18.19 -17.34
C PRO A 66 -22.29 -16.87 -16.60
N LYS A 67 -23.55 -16.50 -16.43
CA LYS A 67 -23.92 -15.31 -15.65
C LYS A 67 -23.66 -15.54 -14.15
N ALA A 68 -23.15 -14.52 -13.47
CA ALA A 68 -23.04 -14.51 -12.02
C ALA A 68 -24.44 -14.39 -11.39
N THR A 69 -24.88 -15.43 -10.68
CA THR A 69 -26.22 -15.49 -10.06
C THR A 69 -26.21 -15.19 -8.56
N TYR A 70 -25.05 -15.27 -7.91
CA TYR A 70 -24.86 -14.91 -6.50
C TYR A 70 -23.38 -14.53 -6.23
N ILE A 71 -23.13 -13.93 -5.07
CA ILE A 71 -21.79 -13.58 -4.59
C ILE A 71 -21.41 -14.57 -3.49
N HIS A 72 -20.35 -15.35 -3.70
CA HIS A 72 -19.79 -16.24 -2.67
C HIS A 72 -18.93 -15.43 -1.69
N ASP A 73 -17.93 -14.70 -2.22
CA ASP A 73 -17.07 -13.79 -1.48
C ASP A 73 -17.05 -12.42 -2.16
N GLU A 74 -16.90 -11.37 -1.37
CA GLU A 74 -16.63 -10.04 -1.89
C GLU A 74 -15.23 -9.97 -2.52
N LEU A 75 -15.12 -9.22 -3.61
CA LEU A 75 -13.87 -8.98 -4.31
C LEU A 75 -13.26 -7.64 -3.89
N PHE A 76 -11.93 -7.57 -3.77
CA PHE A 76 -11.27 -6.36 -3.27
C PHE A 76 -10.12 -5.87 -4.16
N ALA A 77 -9.96 -4.55 -4.21
CA ALA A 77 -8.69 -3.89 -4.50
C ALA A 77 -8.00 -3.57 -3.17
N ARG A 78 -6.93 -4.31 -2.87
CA ARG A 78 -6.12 -4.13 -1.66
C ARG A 78 -4.98 -3.18 -1.98
N CYS A 79 -4.92 -2.05 -1.28
CA CYS A 79 -4.01 -0.95 -1.52
C CYS A 79 -3.02 -0.83 -0.35
N LEU A 80 -1.74 -0.78 -0.65
CA LEU A 80 -0.65 -0.53 0.29
C LEU A 80 0.13 0.69 -0.18
N VAL A 81 0.27 1.68 0.71
CA VAL A 81 1.08 2.87 0.50
C VAL A 81 2.27 2.80 1.45
N LEU A 82 3.48 2.97 0.91
CA LEU A 82 4.73 3.01 1.67
C LEU A 82 5.36 4.38 1.51
N ASP A 83 5.81 4.98 2.62
CA ASP A 83 6.41 6.32 2.68
C ASP A 83 7.75 6.23 3.42
N ASP A 84 8.85 6.58 2.74
CA ASP A 84 10.21 6.58 3.31
C ASP A 84 10.64 7.95 3.88
N GLY A 85 9.73 8.93 3.87
CA GLY A 85 10.00 10.32 4.23
C GLY A 85 10.56 11.18 3.08
N ASN A 86 10.88 10.61 1.93
CA ASN A 86 11.25 11.32 0.69
C ASN A 86 10.16 11.23 -0.37
N GLY A 87 9.46 10.10 -0.40
CA GLY A 87 8.45 9.81 -1.40
C GLY A 87 7.57 8.64 -1.01
N ARG A 88 6.46 8.54 -1.74
CA ARG A 88 5.48 7.47 -1.56
C ARG A 88 5.43 6.58 -2.78
N ILE A 89 5.34 5.27 -2.53
CA ILE A 89 5.00 4.28 -3.54
C ILE A 89 3.71 3.57 -3.18
N VAL A 90 3.03 3.05 -4.19
CA VAL A 90 1.73 2.39 -4.04
C VAL A 90 1.77 1.03 -4.71
N ILE A 91 1.29 0.02 -4.00
CA ILE A 91 1.06 -1.33 -4.51
C ILE A 91 -0.43 -1.64 -4.37
N VAL A 92 -1.06 -2.02 -5.47
CA VAL A 92 -2.46 -2.45 -5.50
C VAL A 92 -2.56 -3.85 -6.06
N VAL A 93 -3.26 -4.73 -5.34
CA VAL A 93 -3.63 -6.06 -5.83
C VAL A 93 -5.15 -6.17 -5.86
N ALA A 94 -5.70 -6.37 -7.06
CA ALA A 94 -7.13 -6.43 -7.29
C ALA A 94 -7.61 -7.85 -7.63
N ASP A 95 -8.74 -8.24 -7.06
CA ASP A 95 -9.40 -9.50 -7.36
C ASP A 95 -10.12 -9.44 -8.73
N ASN A 96 -9.34 -9.63 -9.80
CA ASN A 96 -9.83 -9.68 -11.18
C ASN A 96 -9.00 -10.67 -12.03
N ILE A 97 -9.54 -11.14 -13.16
CA ILE A 97 -8.78 -11.94 -14.14
C ILE A 97 -7.62 -11.15 -14.75
N GLY A 98 -7.75 -9.83 -14.81
CA GLY A 98 -6.68 -8.93 -15.15
C GLY A 98 -7.18 -7.57 -15.59
N LEU A 99 -6.35 -6.57 -15.36
CA LEU A 99 -6.70 -5.18 -15.56
C LEU A 99 -6.08 -4.69 -16.87
N PRO A 100 -6.90 -4.13 -17.78
CA PRO A 100 -6.38 -3.55 -19.01
C PRO A 100 -5.60 -2.25 -18.69
N ARG A 101 -4.71 -1.84 -19.60
CA ARG A 101 -3.83 -0.67 -19.41
C ARG A 101 -4.65 0.56 -19.07
N GLU A 102 -5.72 0.77 -19.81
CA GLU A 102 -6.60 1.93 -19.78
C GLU A 102 -7.21 2.10 -18.37
N VAL A 103 -7.67 1.01 -17.76
CA VAL A 103 -8.19 1.01 -16.38
C VAL A 103 -7.11 1.35 -15.36
N CYS A 104 -5.90 0.82 -15.56
CA CYS A 104 -4.76 1.13 -14.70
C CYS A 104 -4.32 2.59 -14.81
N GLU A 105 -4.21 3.13 -16.03
CA GLU A 105 -3.83 4.52 -16.27
C GLU A 105 -4.89 5.49 -15.73
N GLU A 106 -6.17 5.19 -15.91
CA GLU A 106 -7.26 6.01 -15.34
C GLU A 106 -7.23 6.00 -13.81
N ALA A 107 -7.00 4.83 -13.19
CA ALA A 107 -6.81 4.74 -11.74
C ALA A 107 -5.59 5.56 -11.26
N LYS A 108 -4.45 5.45 -11.96
CA LYS A 108 -3.21 6.19 -11.65
C LYS A 108 -3.39 7.70 -11.78
N LYS A 109 -4.08 8.17 -12.82
CA LYS A 109 -4.44 9.57 -13.00
C LYS A 109 -5.25 10.09 -11.82
N MET A 110 -6.33 9.40 -11.44
CA MET A 110 -7.13 9.77 -10.27
C MET A 110 -6.32 9.72 -8.96
N ILE A 111 -5.42 8.74 -8.79
CA ILE A 111 -4.51 8.67 -7.63
C ILE A 111 -3.64 9.92 -7.56
N ARG A 112 -3.01 10.30 -8.68
CA ARG A 112 -2.16 11.49 -8.75
C ARG A 112 -2.95 12.75 -8.44
N GLU A 113 -4.12 12.93 -9.04
CA GLU A 113 -5.00 14.08 -8.82
C GLU A 113 -5.41 14.21 -7.34
N HIS A 114 -5.70 13.09 -6.67
CA HIS A 114 -6.22 13.11 -5.29
C HIS A 114 -5.16 13.04 -4.20
N THR A 115 -3.94 12.56 -4.50
CA THR A 115 -2.91 12.29 -3.48
C THR A 115 -1.56 12.94 -3.77
N GLY A 116 -1.34 13.43 -4.99
CA GLY A 116 -0.05 13.95 -5.45
C GLY A 116 1.00 12.88 -5.74
N ILE A 117 0.70 11.59 -5.56
CA ILE A 117 1.63 10.50 -5.86
C ILE A 117 1.76 10.35 -7.38
N ALA A 118 3.00 10.38 -7.88
CA ALA A 118 3.28 10.26 -9.31
C ALA A 118 2.89 8.87 -9.86
N GLU A 119 2.43 8.84 -11.10
CA GLU A 119 1.87 7.63 -11.75
C GLU A 119 2.91 6.51 -11.94
N ASP A 120 4.19 6.88 -12.04
CA ASP A 120 5.34 5.98 -12.12
C ASP A 120 5.71 5.33 -10.77
N ARG A 121 5.11 5.80 -9.66
CA ARG A 121 5.25 5.22 -8.32
C ARG A 121 4.09 4.32 -7.92
N VAL A 122 3.23 3.96 -8.87
CA VAL A 122 2.04 3.13 -8.65
C VAL A 122 2.13 1.83 -9.43
N LEU A 123 2.16 0.71 -8.71
CA LEU A 123 2.04 -0.64 -9.26
C LEU A 123 0.62 -1.16 -9.02
N ILE A 124 -0.03 -1.65 -10.08
CA ILE A 124 -1.36 -2.27 -10.03
C ILE A 124 -1.25 -3.66 -10.65
N ALA A 125 -1.66 -4.67 -9.90
CA ALA A 125 -1.68 -6.07 -10.31
C ALA A 125 -3.05 -6.70 -10.06
N ALA A 126 -3.32 -7.81 -10.74
CA ALA A 126 -4.53 -8.59 -10.56
C ALA A 126 -4.18 -10.00 -10.07
N THR A 127 -5.06 -10.60 -9.26
CA THR A 127 -4.88 -11.97 -8.75
C THR A 127 -5.07 -13.06 -9.80
N HIS A 128 -5.59 -12.70 -10.98
CA HIS A 128 -5.94 -13.63 -12.04
C HIS A 128 -7.07 -14.60 -11.65
N THR A 129 -8.04 -14.14 -10.87
CA THR A 129 -9.22 -14.96 -10.51
C THR A 129 -10.11 -15.25 -11.72
N HIS A 130 -10.57 -16.49 -11.84
CA HIS A 130 -11.52 -16.97 -12.86
C HIS A 130 -12.98 -16.96 -12.38
N SER A 131 -13.25 -16.35 -11.22
CA SER A 131 -14.57 -16.33 -10.57
C SER A 131 -15.12 -14.91 -10.45
N SER A 132 -14.87 -14.06 -11.46
CA SER A 132 -15.29 -12.66 -11.49
C SER A 132 -15.74 -12.24 -12.87
N VAL A 133 -16.37 -11.08 -12.97
CA VAL A 133 -16.67 -10.39 -14.22
C VAL A 133 -15.42 -9.64 -14.72
N SER A 134 -15.27 -9.53 -16.03
CA SER A 134 -14.14 -8.86 -16.65
C SER A 134 -14.21 -7.33 -16.50
N ALA A 135 -13.10 -6.72 -16.05
CA ALA A 135 -12.87 -5.29 -16.20
C ALA A 135 -12.25 -4.91 -17.56
N ARG A 136 -12.00 -5.90 -18.43
CA ARG A 136 -11.51 -5.71 -19.81
C ARG A 136 -12.66 -5.41 -20.78
N PRO A 137 -12.38 -4.72 -21.90
CA PRO A 137 -13.32 -4.64 -23.02
C PRO A 137 -13.66 -6.03 -23.56
N ALA A 138 -14.82 -6.16 -24.20
CA ALA A 138 -15.28 -7.41 -24.79
C ALA A 138 -14.31 -7.93 -25.86
N ASN A 139 -13.69 -7.02 -26.62
CA ASN A 139 -12.60 -7.35 -27.54
C ASN A 139 -11.28 -6.80 -27.01
N VAL A 140 -10.41 -7.69 -26.54
CA VAL A 140 -9.07 -7.32 -26.03
C VAL A 140 -8.09 -6.94 -27.14
N LEU A 141 -8.35 -7.31 -28.40
CA LEU A 141 -7.51 -6.98 -29.56
C LEU A 141 -7.90 -5.66 -30.22
N LYS A 142 -9.16 -5.25 -30.04
CA LYS A 142 -9.68 -3.96 -30.46
C LYS A 142 -10.46 -3.36 -29.29
N PRO A 143 -9.75 -2.77 -28.31
CA PRO A 143 -10.41 -2.04 -27.24
C PRO A 143 -11.30 -0.96 -27.87
N ASP A 144 -12.59 -0.98 -27.55
CA ASP A 144 -13.43 0.19 -27.80
C ASP A 144 -13.00 1.29 -26.83
N ASP A 145 -13.15 2.55 -27.25
CA ASP A 145 -12.78 3.71 -26.42
C ASP A 145 -13.68 3.88 -25.18
N ASP A 146 -14.79 3.13 -25.10
CA ASP A 146 -15.74 3.18 -23.99
C ASP A 146 -15.47 2.07 -22.96
N TYR A 147 -15.07 2.49 -21.76
CA TYR A 147 -14.96 1.61 -20.61
C TYR A 147 -16.31 1.00 -20.25
N SER A 148 -16.33 -0.28 -19.89
CA SER A 148 -17.52 -0.84 -19.26
C SER A 148 -17.82 -0.10 -17.94
N PRO A 149 -19.10 0.01 -17.51
CA PRO A 149 -19.44 0.59 -16.22
C PRO A 149 -18.66 -0.05 -15.06
N TYR A 150 -18.40 -1.35 -15.13
CA TYR A 150 -17.61 -2.06 -14.14
C TYR A 150 -16.12 -1.69 -14.20
N ALA A 151 -15.54 -1.52 -15.40
CA ALA A 151 -14.15 -1.07 -15.55
C ALA A 151 -13.93 0.32 -14.92
N ARG A 152 -14.84 1.27 -15.17
CA ARG A 152 -14.84 2.60 -14.51
C ARG A 152 -14.97 2.49 -13.00
N PHE A 153 -15.89 1.65 -12.54
CA PHE A 153 -16.07 1.39 -11.11
C PHE A 153 -14.78 0.88 -10.47
N VAL A 154 -14.12 -0.13 -11.07
CA VAL A 154 -12.85 -0.67 -10.56
C VAL A 154 -11.77 0.41 -10.51
N ALA A 155 -11.58 1.19 -11.58
CA ALA A 155 -10.58 2.27 -11.59
C ALA A 155 -10.81 3.28 -10.44
N ARG A 156 -12.07 3.69 -10.25
CA ARG A 156 -12.46 4.59 -9.17
C ARG A 156 -12.21 3.99 -7.79
N ARG A 157 -12.60 2.73 -7.58
CA ARG A 157 -12.44 2.03 -6.30
C ARG A 157 -10.98 1.79 -5.92
N ILE A 158 -10.10 1.60 -6.91
CA ILE A 158 -8.65 1.59 -6.70
C ILE A 158 -8.18 2.96 -6.18
N SER A 159 -8.53 4.05 -6.84
CA SER A 159 -8.15 5.40 -6.39
C SER A 159 -8.67 5.71 -4.98
N ASP A 160 -9.94 5.42 -4.70
CA ASP A 160 -10.52 5.60 -3.36
C ASP A 160 -9.82 4.73 -2.30
N GLY A 161 -9.40 3.52 -2.66
CA GLY A 161 -8.63 2.63 -1.78
C GLY A 161 -7.27 3.24 -1.43
N VAL A 162 -6.56 3.76 -2.42
CA VAL A 162 -5.27 4.43 -2.21
C VAL A 162 -5.43 5.68 -1.35
N ARG A 163 -6.46 6.51 -1.58
CA ARG A 163 -6.75 7.69 -0.75
C ARG A 163 -6.97 7.33 0.71
N ARG A 164 -7.70 6.24 0.97
CA ARG A 164 -7.91 5.71 2.33
C ARG A 164 -6.61 5.18 2.93
N ALA A 165 -5.81 4.45 2.15
CA ALA A 165 -4.51 3.97 2.59
C ALA A 165 -3.55 5.12 2.95
N VAL A 166 -3.56 6.23 2.19
CA VAL A 166 -2.82 7.46 2.55
C VAL A 166 -3.30 8.04 3.87
N ALA A 167 -4.61 8.07 4.11
CA ALA A 167 -5.18 8.56 5.37
C ALA A 167 -4.85 7.66 6.58
N HIS A 168 -4.50 6.39 6.33
CA HIS A 168 -4.10 5.42 7.35
C HIS A 168 -2.58 5.32 7.54
N LEU A 169 -1.77 6.23 6.99
CA LEU A 169 -0.31 6.18 7.15
C LEU A 169 0.08 6.29 8.64
N GLU A 170 0.81 5.30 9.14
CA GLU A 170 1.35 5.26 10.50
C GLU A 170 2.79 4.76 10.50
N PRO A 171 3.61 5.06 11.55
CA PRO A 171 4.97 4.52 11.66
C PRO A 171 4.98 2.99 11.51
N ALA A 172 5.86 2.48 10.67
CA ALA A 172 5.88 1.07 10.31
C ALA A 172 7.30 0.50 10.25
N GLN A 173 7.37 -0.84 10.16
CA GLN A 173 8.57 -1.59 9.85
C GLN A 173 8.28 -2.51 8.66
N ILE A 174 9.30 -2.84 7.87
CA ILE A 174 9.18 -3.76 6.73
C ILE A 174 10.21 -4.89 6.87
N GLY A 175 9.78 -6.10 6.53
CA GLY A 175 10.62 -7.30 6.47
C GLY A 175 10.12 -8.22 5.36
N TRP A 176 10.96 -9.14 4.92
CA TRP A 176 10.61 -10.14 3.90
C TRP A 176 11.19 -11.51 4.26
N GLY A 177 10.58 -12.56 3.72
CA GLY A 177 11.01 -13.94 3.86
C GLY A 177 10.54 -14.75 2.66
N THR A 178 11.15 -15.92 2.46
CA THR A 178 10.83 -16.82 1.34
C THR A 178 10.71 -18.25 1.85
N VAL A 179 9.79 -19.01 1.27
CA VAL A 179 9.56 -20.43 1.57
C VAL A 179 9.20 -21.16 0.29
N ALA A 180 9.62 -22.42 0.17
CA ALA A 180 9.21 -23.28 -0.93
C ALA A 180 7.84 -23.90 -0.62
N ALA A 181 6.91 -23.86 -1.59
CA ALA A 181 5.58 -24.45 -1.49
C ALA A 181 5.18 -25.19 -2.79
N PRO A 182 5.95 -26.23 -3.20
CA PRO A 182 5.71 -26.97 -4.45
C PRO A 182 4.35 -27.67 -4.50
N GLU A 183 3.73 -27.97 -3.37
CA GLU A 183 2.43 -28.64 -3.25
C GLU A 183 1.25 -27.83 -3.80
N HIS A 184 1.42 -26.52 -4.00
CA HIS A 184 0.33 -25.63 -4.43
C HIS A 184 0.32 -25.33 -5.93
N VAL A 185 1.37 -25.68 -6.68
CA VAL A 185 1.49 -25.35 -8.10
C VAL A 185 1.98 -26.53 -8.92
N ASN A 186 1.37 -26.74 -10.09
CA ASN A 186 1.75 -27.78 -11.03
C ASN A 186 1.85 -27.20 -12.43
N ASN A 187 2.81 -27.67 -13.23
CA ASN A 187 2.88 -27.28 -14.64
C ASN A 187 1.75 -27.98 -15.41
N ARG A 188 0.76 -27.24 -15.88
CA ARG A 188 -0.39 -27.77 -16.64
C ARG A 188 -0.04 -28.29 -18.05
N ARG A 189 1.22 -28.21 -18.48
CA ARG A 189 1.71 -28.71 -19.77
C ARG A 189 2.53 -29.99 -19.56
N TRP A 190 1.83 -31.09 -19.32
CA TRP A 190 2.45 -32.40 -19.02
C TRP A 190 3.03 -33.12 -20.26
N PHE A 191 2.53 -32.83 -21.46
CA PHE A 191 3.06 -33.37 -22.72
C PHE A 191 3.89 -32.30 -23.44
N LEU A 192 5.19 -32.24 -23.14
CA LEU A 192 6.17 -31.52 -23.94
C LEU A 192 6.69 -32.50 -25.01
N LYS A 193 6.59 -32.13 -26.29
CA LYS A 193 7.32 -32.88 -27.34
C LYS A 193 8.83 -32.76 -27.04
N PRO A 194 9.61 -33.84 -27.19
CA PRO A 194 11.07 -33.78 -27.08
C PRO A 194 11.69 -32.72 -27.99
#